data_AF-A0A838HA05-F1
#
_entry.id   AF-A0A838HA05-F1
#
_cell.length_a   1.000
_cell.length_b   1.000
_cell.length_c   1.000
_cell.angle_alpha   90.00
_cell.angle_beta   90.00
_cell.angle_gamma   90.00
#
_symmetry.space_group_name_H-M   'P 1'
#
loop_
_entity.id
_entity.type
_entity.pdbx_description
1 polymer ?
#
loop_
_entity_poly.entity_id
_entity_poly.type
_entity_poly.pdbx_seq_one_letter_code
_entity_poly.pdbx_strand_id
1 'polypeptide(L)' 'MTYQRTNLLPTPLLLRILLLLPMLLAPGLFPGPASAQDELHVALNGYDTNAGTVERPLRTVQRAVDLASPGREILI' A
#
# COMPACT_ATOMS: atom_id res chain seq x y z
N MET A 1 -60.99 2.39 -17.94
CA MET A 1 -59.74 2.70 -18.68
C MET A 1 -58.93 3.63 -17.81
N THR A 2 -58.09 3.08 -16.95
CA THR A 2 -57.37 3.81 -15.90
C THR A 2 -55.88 3.73 -16.24
N TYR A 3 -55.30 4.84 -16.68
CA TYR A 3 -53.89 4.92 -17.09
C TYR A 3 -52.98 4.81 -15.87
N GLN A 4 -52.19 3.73 -15.85
CA GLN A 4 -51.18 3.42 -14.87
C GLN A 4 -50.01 4.41 -15.01
N ARG A 5 -49.86 5.33 -14.06
CA ARG A 5 -48.76 6.30 -14.01
C ARG A 5 -47.49 5.56 -13.57
N THR A 6 -46.68 5.15 -14.54
CA THR A 6 -45.37 4.54 -14.32
C THR A 6 -44.45 5.58 -13.66
N ASN A 7 -44.20 5.42 -12.36
CA ASN A 7 -43.16 6.12 -11.62
C ASN A 7 -41.78 5.60 -12.07
N LEU A 8 -41.39 5.98 -13.29
CA LEU A 8 -40.00 5.89 -13.73
C LEU A 8 -39.22 6.92 -12.92
N LEU A 9 -38.21 6.46 -12.17
CA LEU A 9 -37.30 7.33 -11.45
C LEU A 9 -36.84 8.47 -12.37
N PRO A 10 -36.88 9.74 -11.96
CA PRO A 10 -36.43 10.83 -12.81
C PRO A 10 -34.99 10.56 -13.23
N THR A 11 -34.74 10.59 -14.54
CA THR A 11 -33.44 10.38 -15.18
C THR A 11 -32.24 11.07 -14.51
N PRO A 12 -32.34 12.25 -13.86
CA PRO A 12 -31.20 12.81 -13.12
C PRO A 12 -30.77 12.00 -11.88
N LEU A 13 -31.64 11.22 -11.24
CA LEU A 13 -31.26 10.42 -10.06
C LEU A 13 -30.36 9.24 -10.43
N LEU A 14 -30.64 8.55 -11.54
CA LEU A 14 -29.79 7.47 -12.06
C LEU A 14 -28.38 7.98 -12.42
N LEU A 15 -28.30 9.17 -13.01
CA LEU A 15 -27.02 9.79 -13.39
C LEU A 15 -26.18 10.18 -12.15
N ARG A 16 -26.80 10.68 -11.09
CA ARG A 16 -26.10 11.05 -9.84
C ARG A 16 -25.54 9.85 -9.09
N ILE A 17 -26.27 8.72 -9.07
CA ILE A 17 -25.79 7.47 -8.45
C ILE A 17 -24.60 6.90 -9.24
N LEU A 18 -24.65 6.93 -10.57
CA LEU A 18 -23.56 6.45 -11.44
C LEU A 18 -22.26 7.28 -11.29
N LEU A 19 -22.38 8.59 -11.04
CA LEU A 19 -21.23 9.49 -10.94
C LEU A 19 -20.54 9.44 -9.55
N LEU A 20 -21.27 9.10 -8.49
CA LEU A 20 -20.71 8.95 -7.13
C LEU A 20 -20.19 7.54 -6.81
N LEU A 21 -20.60 6.52 -7.59
CA LEU A 21 -20.21 5.14 -7.38
C LEU A 21 -18.68 4.85 -7.39
N PRO A 22 -17.83 5.51 -8.19
CA PRO A 22 -16.41 5.16 -8.22
C PRO A 22 -15.63 5.66 -6.99
N MET A 23 -16.18 6.58 -6.18
CA MET A 23 -15.45 7.11 -5.02
C MET A 23 -15.51 6.17 -3.79
N LEU A 24 -16.51 5.29 -3.72
CA LEU A 24 -16.69 4.35 -2.60
C LEU A 24 -15.84 3.07 -2.74
N LEU A 25 -15.25 2.84 -3.91
CA LEU A 25 -14.47 1.64 -4.24
C LEU A 25 -13.06 2.01 -4.70
N ALA A 26 -12.38 2.89 -3.97
CA ALA A 26 -10.93 3.07 -4.13
C ALA A 26 -10.19 2.05 -3.24
N PRO A 27 -9.69 0.92 -3.78
CA PRO A 27 -8.81 0.03 -3.03
C PRO A 27 -7.45 0.72 -2.85
N GLY A 28 -7.32 1.53 -1.78
CA GLY A 28 -6.07 2.26 -1.53
C GLY A 28 -6.03 3.10 -0.26
N LEU A 29 -7.11 3.18 0.52
CA LEU A 29 -7.15 3.95 1.77
C LEU A 29 -6.69 3.17 3.00
N PHE A 30 -6.37 1.89 2.86
CA PHE A 30 -5.85 1.09 3.97
C PHE A 30 -4.33 1.03 3.83
N PRO A 31 -3.56 1.72 4.69
CA PRO A 31 -2.15 1.38 4.84
C PRO A 31 -2.08 -0.11 5.19
N GLY A 32 -1.45 -0.90 4.32
CA GLY A 32 -1.15 -2.31 4.62
C GLY A 32 -0.20 -2.41 5.82
N PRO A 33 -0.05 -3.59 6.43
CA PRO A 33 0.89 -3.77 7.54
C PRO A 33 2.30 -3.39 7.08
N ALA A 34 2.85 -2.32 7.65
CA ALA A 34 4.23 -1.92 7.43
C ALA A 34 5.16 -2.85 8.24
N SER A 35 5.42 -4.04 7.72
CA SER A 35 6.29 -5.04 8.38
C SER A 35 7.68 -5.08 7.75
N ALA A 36 8.37 -3.93 7.68
CA ALA A 36 9.74 -3.84 7.13
C ALA A 36 10.69 -3.00 8.00
N GLN A 37 10.22 -2.48 9.13
CA GLN A 37 11.02 -1.57 9.96
C GLN A 37 11.82 -2.27 11.06
N ASP A 38 11.76 -3.60 11.15
CA ASP A 38 12.54 -4.38 12.13
C ASP A 38 13.68 -5.20 11.54
N GLU A 39 13.82 -5.36 10.22
CA GLU A 39 14.94 -6.13 9.63
C GLU A 39 15.83 -5.30 8.68
N LEU A 40 17.14 -5.52 8.77
CA LEU A 40 18.16 -5.12 7.79
C LEU A 40 18.81 -6.35 7.18
N HIS A 41 18.78 -6.46 5.85
CA HIS A 41 19.42 -7.55 5.13
C HIS A 41 20.81 -7.14 4.63
N VAL A 42 21.78 -8.02 4.87
CA VAL A 42 23.16 -7.94 4.39
C VAL A 42 23.38 -9.13 3.46
N ALA A 43 24.05 -8.93 2.33
CA ALA A 43 24.41 -10.01 1.42
C ALA A 43 25.72 -9.71 0.70
N LEU A 44 26.46 -10.77 0.33
CA LEU A 44 27.76 -10.65 -0.34
C LEU A 44 27.70 -9.89 -1.67
N ASN A 45 26.57 -9.95 -2.37
CA ASN A 45 26.29 -9.25 -3.64
C ASN A 45 25.55 -7.92 -3.46
N GLY A 46 25.39 -7.43 -2.22
CA GLY A 46 24.75 -6.16 -1.91
C GLY A 46 25.65 -4.92 -2.09
N TYR A 47 25.11 -3.76 -1.73
CA TYR A 47 25.81 -2.46 -1.75
C TYR A 47 25.42 -1.61 -0.55
N ASP A 48 26.37 -0.94 0.11
CA ASP A 48 26.11 -0.14 1.33
C ASP A 48 25.32 1.16 1.08
N THR A 49 25.10 1.50 -0.19
CA THR A 49 24.18 2.56 -0.63
C THR A 49 22.74 2.07 -0.77
N ASN A 50 22.48 0.77 -0.64
CA ASN A 50 21.13 0.23 -0.67
C ASN A 50 20.36 0.51 0.64
N ALA A 51 19.05 0.29 0.59
CA ALA A 51 18.17 0.50 1.74
C ALA A 51 18.24 -0.62 2.79
N GLY A 52 18.84 -1.76 2.49
CA GLY A 52 18.91 -2.92 3.40
C GLY A 52 17.64 -3.77 3.42
N THR A 53 16.95 -3.83 2.28
CA THR A 53 15.80 -4.73 2.07
C THR A 53 16.26 -6.04 1.43
N VAL A 54 15.41 -7.07 1.42
CA VAL A 54 15.69 -8.36 0.75
C VAL A 54 16.11 -8.16 -0.72
N GLU A 55 15.41 -7.30 -1.45
CA GLU A 55 15.68 -7.03 -2.87
C GLU A 55 16.92 -6.15 -3.10
N ARG A 56 17.26 -5.34 -2.09
CA ARG A 56 18.37 -4.38 -2.14
C ARG A 56 19.16 -4.46 -0.82
N PRO A 57 19.93 -5.55 -0.61
CA PRO A 57 20.65 -5.76 0.63
C PRO A 57 21.88 -4.85 0.73
N LEU A 58 22.30 -4.58 1.95
CA LEU A 58 23.59 -3.96 2.28
C LEU A 58 24.73 -4.94 1.98
N ARG A 59 25.95 -4.44 1.81
CA ARG A 59 27.13 -5.30 1.60
C ARG A 59 27.80 -5.66 2.91
N THR A 60 27.83 -4.73 3.86
CA THR A 60 28.57 -4.88 5.10
C THR A 60 27.65 -4.86 6.32
N VAL A 61 28.03 -5.66 7.32
CA VAL A 61 27.36 -5.66 8.63
C VAL A 61 27.58 -4.32 9.34
N GLN A 62 28.74 -3.69 9.19
CA GLN A 62 29.01 -2.38 9.81
C GLN A 62 27.99 -1.33 9.36
N ARG A 63 27.71 -1.24 8.06
CA ARG A 63 26.69 -0.33 7.55
C ARG A 63 25.30 -0.64 8.13
N ALA A 64 24.98 -1.92 8.33
CA ALA A 64 23.73 -2.31 8.97
C ALA A 64 23.68 -1.87 10.44
N VAL A 65 24.78 -2.01 11.19
CA VAL A 65 24.90 -1.55 12.58
C VAL A 65 24.75 -0.03 12.68
N ASP A 66 25.35 0.73 11.76
CA ASP A 66 25.26 2.20 11.75
C ASP A 66 23.82 2.70 11.52
N LEU A 67 23.01 1.92 10.80
CA LEU A 67 21.59 2.21 10.50
C LEU A 67 20.62 1.61 11.52
N ALA A 68 21.07 0.66 12.34
CA ALA A 68 20.20 -0.06 13.26
C ALA A 68 19.70 0.86 14.37
N SER A 69 18.41 0.75 14.66
CA SER A 69 17.79 1.31 15.86
C SER A 69 17.53 0.17 16.86
N PRO A 70 17.38 0.46 18.17
CA PRO A 70 17.04 -0.57 19.14
C PRO A 70 15.80 -1.37 18.73
N GLY A 71 15.87 -2.69 18.83
CA GLY A 71 14.81 -3.61 18.40
C GLY A 71 14.94 -4.12 16.95
N ARG A 72 15.90 -3.60 16.17
CA ARG A 72 16.15 -4.02 14.78
C ARG A 72 17.03 -5.27 14.73
N GLU A 73 16.66 -6.23 13.90
CA GLU A 73 17.38 -7.46 13.56
C GLU A 73 18.22 -7.28 12.29
N ILE A 74 19.39 -7.91 12.25
CA ILE A 74 20.30 -7.90 11.10
C ILE A 74 20.43 -9.33 10.58
N LEU A 75 19.98 -9.55 9.34
CA LEU A 75 20.00 -10.84 8.65
C LEU A 75 21.12 -10.85 7.60
N ILE A 76 21.85 -11.97 7.45
CA ILE A 76 23.05 -12.11 6.61
C ILE A 76 22.88 -13.26 5.60
#